data_AF-A0A1G0WJF9-F1
#
_entry.id   AF-A0A1G0WJF9-F1
#
_cell.length_a   1.000
_cell.length_b   1.000
_cell.length_c   1.000
_cell.angle_alpha   90.00
_cell.angle_beta   90.00
_cell.angle_gamma   90.00
#
_symmetry.space_group_name_H-M   'P 1'
#
loop_
_entity.id
_entity.type
_entity.pdbx_description
1 polymer ?
#
loop_
_entity_poly.entity_id
_entity_poly.type
_entity_poly.pdbx_seq_one_letter_code
_entity_poly.pdbx_strand_id
1 'polypeptide(L)'
;MGAFMKTIFTKINTILLSGISFLFLILLYIFSAGTNAQAQDKRHPVSEISTTAKYYSYTYIINATTKKEIEYFIVQDGNGNIKTAFNACEVCYNADKGYSQNGDIMKCNNCGNQYPIENLGSQGQGGCWPGYLPHTINADEIVIQNSEIEKGAYLFPPEPYSGVNDPKVLPSSFIINVKDNELLLKMPVSAERNISIFDLNGHILNSVTSSSTDLSFNISSLACGVYIMTVEEAEKVYFRMFNIGK
;
A
#
# COMPACT_ATOMS: atom_id res chain seq x y z
N MET A 1 -55.61 29.71 -39.43
CA MET A 1 -55.37 28.98 -38.16
C MET A 1 -54.27 27.90 -38.31
N GLY A 2 -53.14 28.21 -38.98
CA GLY A 2 -52.14 27.18 -39.36
C GLY A 2 -50.66 27.53 -39.09
N ALA A 3 -50.33 28.77 -38.74
CA ALA A 3 -48.95 29.19 -38.50
C ALA A 3 -48.50 29.04 -37.02
N PHE A 4 -49.44 29.17 -36.07
CA PHE A 4 -49.11 29.17 -34.64
C PHE A 4 -48.84 27.75 -34.08
N MET A 5 -49.41 26.72 -34.71
CA MET A 5 -49.31 25.33 -34.22
C MET A 5 -48.01 24.64 -34.66
N LYS A 6 -47.44 25.01 -35.83
CA LYS A 6 -46.17 24.43 -36.31
C LYS A 6 -44.99 24.80 -35.40
N THR A 7 -44.91 26.04 -34.94
CA THR A 7 -43.78 26.53 -34.12
C THR A 7 -43.72 25.87 -32.73
N ILE A 8 -44.88 25.50 -32.18
CA ILE A 8 -44.98 24.82 -30.88
C ILE A 8 -44.52 23.36 -31.00
N PHE A 9 -44.95 22.64 -32.05
CA PHE A 9 -44.50 21.26 -32.28
C PHE A 9 -43.01 21.16 -32.59
N THR A 10 -42.42 22.13 -33.30
CA THR A 10 -40.97 22.12 -33.58
C THR A 10 -40.13 22.38 -32.32
N LYS A 11 -40.56 23.28 -31.44
CA LYS A 11 -39.86 23.58 -30.16
C LYS A 11 -39.95 22.44 -29.15
N ILE A 12 -41.09 21.74 -29.06
CA ILE A 12 -41.25 20.59 -28.16
C ILE A 12 -40.32 19.43 -28.58
N ASN A 13 -40.15 19.20 -29.88
CA ASN A 13 -39.28 18.13 -30.39
C ASN A 13 -37.78 18.43 -30.21
N THR A 14 -37.38 19.70 -30.20
CA THR A 14 -35.98 20.09 -29.91
C THR A 14 -35.63 19.98 -28.43
N ILE A 15 -36.57 20.31 -27.53
CA ILE A 15 -36.35 20.24 -26.07
C ILE A 15 -36.30 18.77 -25.58
N LEU A 16 -37.09 17.87 -26.19
CA LEU A 16 -37.05 16.43 -25.89
C LEU A 16 -35.74 15.78 -26.37
N LEU A 17 -35.22 16.14 -27.55
CA LEU A 17 -33.93 15.63 -28.03
C LEU A 17 -32.73 16.13 -27.19
N SER A 18 -32.74 17.40 -26.75
CA SER A 18 -31.68 17.92 -25.88
C SER A 18 -31.71 17.31 -24.49
N GLY A 19 -32.91 17.04 -23.94
CA GLY A 19 -33.06 16.41 -22.62
C GLY A 19 -32.57 14.96 -22.58
N ILE A 20 -32.85 14.18 -23.64
CA ILE A 20 -32.36 12.80 -23.77
C ILE A 20 -30.84 12.78 -23.95
N SER A 21 -30.27 13.71 -24.73
CA SER A 21 -28.82 13.82 -24.91
C SER A 21 -28.11 14.22 -23.61
N PHE A 22 -28.70 15.11 -22.81
CA PHE A 22 -28.16 15.51 -21.51
C PHE A 22 -28.26 14.37 -20.48
N LEU A 23 -29.37 13.62 -20.44
CA LEU A 23 -29.50 12.44 -19.59
C LEU A 23 -28.52 11.34 -19.99
N PHE A 24 -28.28 11.15 -21.30
CA PHE A 24 -27.31 10.17 -21.81
C PHE A 24 -25.87 10.56 -21.49
N LEU A 25 -25.54 11.86 -21.56
CA LEU A 25 -24.25 12.40 -21.13
C LEU A 25 -24.04 12.28 -19.61
N ILE A 26 -25.08 12.51 -18.81
CA ILE A 26 -25.04 12.30 -17.36
C ILE A 26 -24.90 10.80 -17.04
N LEU A 27 -25.60 9.92 -17.75
CA LEU A 27 -25.45 8.47 -17.59
C LEU A 27 -24.04 8.00 -17.97
N LEU A 28 -23.46 8.51 -19.08
CA LEU A 28 -22.08 8.23 -19.47
C LEU A 28 -21.08 8.72 -18.41
N TYR A 29 -21.33 9.90 -17.84
CA TYR A 29 -20.48 10.48 -16.80
C TYR A 29 -20.51 9.64 -15.51
N ILE A 30 -21.70 9.21 -15.07
CA ILE A 30 -21.87 8.33 -13.91
C ILE A 30 -21.24 6.95 -14.17
N PHE A 31 -21.30 6.42 -15.39
CA PHE A 31 -20.64 5.16 -15.76
C PHE A 31 -19.11 5.29 -15.77
N SER A 32 -18.56 6.45 -16.14
CA SER A 32 -17.12 6.72 -16.14
C SER A 32 -16.53 6.98 -14.74
N ALA A 33 -17.35 7.46 -13.79
CA ALA A 33 -16.92 7.73 -12.42
C ALA A 33 -16.84 6.46 -11.54
N GLY A 34 -17.23 5.30 -12.09
CA GLY A 34 -17.26 4.01 -11.40
C GLY A 34 -16.16 3.05 -11.82
N THR A 35 -14.96 3.53 -12.17
CA THR A 35 -13.80 2.63 -12.21
C THR A 35 -13.23 2.54 -10.81
N ASN A 36 -13.59 1.48 -10.09
CA ASN A 36 -12.71 0.97 -9.04
C ASN A 36 -11.30 0.91 -9.66
N ALA A 37 -10.35 1.63 -9.09
CA ALA A 37 -8.95 1.52 -9.47
C ALA A 37 -8.53 0.09 -9.16
N GLN A 38 -8.70 -0.81 -10.13
CA GLN A 38 -8.23 -2.17 -10.05
C GLN A 38 -6.71 -2.07 -9.89
N ALA A 39 -6.18 -2.67 -8.82
CA ALA A 39 -4.75 -2.61 -8.53
C ALA A 39 -3.97 -3.00 -9.79
N GLN A 40 -3.19 -2.06 -10.32
CA GLN A 40 -2.46 -2.24 -11.57
C GLN A 40 -1.41 -3.35 -11.39
N ASP A 41 -1.32 -4.24 -12.38
CA ASP A 41 -0.29 -5.29 -12.42
C ASP A 41 1.12 -4.72 -12.32
N LYS A 42 2.05 -5.53 -11.80
CA LYS A 42 3.45 -5.12 -11.70
C LYS A 42 4.10 -5.09 -13.07
N ARG A 43 4.68 -3.94 -13.41
CA ARG A 43 5.34 -3.67 -14.68
C ARG A 43 6.79 -3.30 -14.39
N HIS A 44 7.70 -3.97 -15.08
CA HIS A 44 9.14 -3.77 -14.93
C HIS A 44 9.75 -3.52 -16.30
N PRO A 45 10.48 -2.40 -16.51
CA PRO A 45 11.11 -2.14 -17.80
C PRO A 45 12.15 -3.22 -18.13
N VAL A 46 12.08 -3.78 -19.34
CA VAL A 46 13.06 -4.78 -19.81
C VAL A 46 14.48 -4.21 -19.77
N SER A 47 14.63 -2.91 -20.02
CA SER A 47 15.92 -2.19 -19.97
C SER A 47 16.59 -2.18 -18.59
N GLU A 48 15.83 -2.42 -17.51
CA GLU A 48 16.38 -2.48 -16.15
C GLU A 48 16.79 -3.89 -15.72
N ILE A 49 16.48 -4.91 -16.53
CA ILE A 49 16.81 -6.29 -16.24
C ILE A 49 18.09 -6.68 -16.96
N SER A 50 18.96 -7.40 -16.24
CA SER A 50 20.23 -7.87 -16.75
C SER A 50 20.47 -9.31 -16.31
N THR A 51 21.67 -9.83 -16.59
CA THR A 51 22.13 -11.11 -16.04
C THR A 51 22.31 -11.10 -14.53
N THR A 52 22.24 -9.93 -13.86
CA THR A 52 22.15 -9.82 -12.41
C THR A 52 20.69 -9.72 -11.98
N ALA A 53 20.27 -10.61 -11.08
CA ALA A 53 18.93 -10.68 -10.55
C ALA A 53 18.57 -9.42 -9.76
N LYS A 54 17.39 -8.88 -10.06
CA LYS A 54 16.80 -7.76 -9.33
C LYS A 54 15.63 -8.27 -8.51
N TYR A 55 15.65 -7.97 -7.21
CA TYR A 55 14.66 -8.41 -6.25
C TYR A 55 13.61 -7.31 -6.02
N TYR A 56 12.37 -7.73 -5.81
CA TYR A 56 11.21 -6.88 -5.65
C TYR A 56 10.35 -7.41 -4.50
N SER A 57 9.66 -6.51 -3.78
CA SER A 57 8.63 -6.89 -2.80
C SER A 57 7.23 -6.48 -3.27
N TYR A 58 6.25 -7.28 -2.88
CA TYR A 58 4.82 -7.01 -3.00
C TYR A 58 4.14 -7.16 -1.64
N THR A 59 3.59 -6.06 -1.11
CA THR A 59 2.80 -6.10 0.11
C THR A 59 1.39 -6.61 -0.18
N TYR A 60 1.05 -7.77 0.39
CA TYR A 60 -0.28 -8.37 0.31
C TYR A 60 -0.98 -8.25 1.67
N ILE A 61 -2.03 -7.42 1.74
CA ILE A 61 -2.84 -7.26 2.96
C ILE A 61 -3.85 -8.40 3.05
N ILE A 62 -3.71 -9.26 4.05
CA ILE A 62 -4.65 -10.36 4.30
C ILE A 62 -5.90 -9.84 5.01
N ASN A 63 -5.70 -9.02 6.03
CA ASN A 63 -6.75 -8.37 6.81
C ASN A 63 -6.21 -7.11 7.49
N ALA A 64 -7.05 -6.42 8.27
CA ALA A 64 -6.70 -5.16 8.94
C ALA A 64 -5.52 -5.22 9.92
N THR A 65 -5.09 -6.42 10.31
CA THR A 65 -4.04 -6.69 11.31
C THR A 65 -2.89 -7.54 10.79
N THR A 66 -2.94 -8.00 9.53
CA THR A 66 -1.97 -8.96 8.99
C THR A 66 -1.68 -8.72 7.52
N LYS A 67 -0.39 -8.68 7.18
CA LYS A 67 0.10 -8.62 5.80
C LYS A 67 1.06 -9.78 5.52
N LYS A 68 1.46 -9.89 4.26
CA LYS A 68 2.65 -10.63 3.82
C LYS A 68 3.48 -9.74 2.92
N GLU A 69 4.79 -9.80 3.08
CA GLU A 69 5.74 -9.28 2.09
C GLU A 69 6.13 -10.42 1.17
N ILE A 70 5.69 -10.35 -0.09
CA ILE A 70 5.94 -11.38 -1.11
C ILE A 70 7.13 -10.93 -1.93
N GLU A 71 8.26 -11.57 -1.72
CA GLU A 71 9.48 -11.29 -2.47
C GLU A 71 9.58 -12.15 -3.74
N TYR A 72 9.98 -11.52 -4.84
CA TYR A 72 10.26 -12.20 -6.10
C TYR A 72 11.45 -11.54 -6.78
N PHE A 73 12.07 -12.24 -7.72
CA PHE A 73 13.18 -11.71 -8.50
C PHE A 73 12.96 -11.90 -9.99
N ILE A 74 13.61 -11.02 -10.75
CA ILE A 74 13.64 -11.03 -12.21
C ILE A 74 15.10 -11.04 -12.63
N VAL A 75 15.46 -11.94 -13.55
CA VAL A 75 16.83 -12.08 -14.07
C VAL A 75 16.82 -12.51 -15.53
N GLN A 76 17.80 -12.07 -16.30
CA GLN A 76 18.03 -12.55 -17.65
C GLN A 76 19.03 -13.72 -17.64
N ASP A 77 18.70 -14.82 -18.33
CA ASP A 77 19.66 -15.92 -18.51
C ASP A 77 20.73 -15.60 -19.56
N GLY A 78 21.74 -16.47 -19.69
CA GLY A 78 22.83 -16.29 -20.67
C GLY A 78 22.38 -16.32 -22.13
N ASN A 79 21.17 -16.80 -22.42
CA ASN A 79 20.57 -16.83 -23.75
C ASN A 79 19.65 -15.62 -24.01
N GLY A 80 19.55 -14.70 -23.06
CA GLY A 80 18.75 -13.49 -23.17
C GLY A 80 17.29 -13.65 -22.72
N ASN A 81 16.87 -14.82 -22.24
CA ASN A 81 15.50 -15.04 -21.78
C ASN A 81 15.29 -14.45 -20.38
N ILE A 82 14.13 -13.82 -20.17
CA ILE A 82 13.73 -13.33 -18.86
C ILE A 82 13.19 -14.48 -18.02
N LYS A 83 13.62 -14.53 -16.76
CA LYS A 83 13.19 -15.48 -15.74
C LYS A 83 12.60 -14.73 -14.57
N THR A 84 11.48 -15.21 -14.07
CA THR A 84 10.75 -14.66 -12.93
C THR A 84 10.41 -15.78 -11.97
N ALA A 85 10.73 -15.58 -10.70
CA ALA A 85 10.43 -16.56 -9.66
C ALA A 85 10.28 -15.88 -8.29
N PHE A 86 9.53 -16.52 -7.40
CA PHE A 86 9.48 -16.15 -5.99
C PHE A 86 10.84 -16.35 -5.34
N ASN A 87 11.16 -15.48 -4.38
CA ASN A 87 12.32 -15.62 -3.51
C ASN A 87 12.09 -16.68 -2.41
N ALA A 88 11.43 -17.78 -2.74
CA ALA A 88 11.03 -18.84 -1.81
C ALA A 88 10.76 -20.15 -2.56
N CYS A 89 10.71 -21.28 -1.85
CA CYS A 89 10.32 -22.58 -2.40
C CYS A 89 9.46 -23.38 -1.42
N GLU A 90 8.70 -24.33 -1.94
CA GLU A 90 7.70 -25.08 -1.17
C GLU A 90 8.30 -25.94 -0.05
N VAL A 91 9.60 -26.24 -0.12
CA VAL A 91 10.31 -27.06 0.87
C VAL A 91 10.90 -26.21 2.00
N CYS A 92 11.52 -25.08 1.68
CA CYS A 92 12.31 -24.30 2.64
C CYS A 92 11.69 -22.95 3.02
N TYR A 93 10.51 -22.61 2.49
CA TYR A 93 9.90 -21.29 2.67
C TYR A 93 9.77 -20.85 4.14
N ASN A 94 9.47 -21.78 5.05
CA ASN A 94 9.37 -21.49 6.49
C ASN A 94 10.66 -20.94 7.11
N ALA A 95 11.82 -21.13 6.47
CA ALA A 95 13.08 -20.58 6.96
C ALA A 95 13.28 -19.10 6.58
N ASP A 96 12.52 -18.60 5.60
CA ASP A 96 12.50 -17.20 5.16
C ASP A 96 13.89 -16.61 4.84
N LYS A 97 14.75 -17.40 4.18
CA LYS A 97 16.12 -16.99 3.80
C LYS A 97 16.28 -16.63 2.32
N GLY A 98 15.29 -16.98 1.50
CA GLY A 98 15.31 -16.80 0.06
C GLY A 98 16.52 -17.39 -0.68
N TYR A 99 16.90 -16.73 -1.77
CA TYR A 99 17.91 -17.15 -2.72
C TYR A 99 18.94 -16.06 -2.97
N SER A 100 20.19 -16.44 -3.18
CA SER A 100 21.26 -15.54 -3.64
C SER A 100 21.80 -16.01 -4.98
N GLN A 101 22.07 -15.07 -5.87
CA GLN A 101 22.73 -15.36 -7.13
C GLN A 101 24.25 -15.52 -6.95
N ASN A 102 24.83 -16.50 -7.65
CA ASN A 102 26.27 -16.63 -7.87
C ASN A 102 26.52 -16.96 -9.35
N GLY A 103 26.89 -15.96 -10.14
CA GLY A 103 27.05 -16.11 -11.59
C GLY A 103 25.74 -16.54 -12.26
N ASP A 104 25.76 -17.65 -12.98
CA ASP A 104 24.61 -18.26 -13.66
C ASP A 104 23.77 -19.19 -12.76
N ILE A 105 24.12 -19.27 -11.47
CA ILE A 105 23.45 -20.10 -10.48
C ILE A 105 22.62 -19.26 -9.52
N MET A 106 21.40 -19.72 -9.24
CA MET A 106 20.58 -19.26 -8.12
C MET A 106 20.67 -20.26 -6.96
N LYS A 107 21.18 -19.83 -5.81
CA LYS A 107 21.44 -20.70 -4.65
C LYS A 107 20.43 -20.46 -3.54
N CYS A 108 19.82 -21.52 -3.01
CA CYS A 108 18.97 -21.45 -1.82
C CYS A 108 19.83 -21.12 -0.59
N ASN A 109 19.49 -20.05 0.13
CA ASN A 109 20.22 -19.62 1.32
C ASN A 109 19.96 -20.52 2.55
N ASN A 110 18.95 -21.39 2.49
CA ASN A 110 18.67 -22.34 3.56
C ASN A 110 19.37 -23.69 3.40
N CYS A 111 19.11 -24.42 2.30
CA CYS A 111 19.65 -25.76 2.10
C CYS A 111 20.92 -25.81 1.22
N GLY A 112 21.29 -24.70 0.57
CA GLY A 112 22.48 -24.60 -0.26
C GLY A 112 22.38 -25.19 -1.67
N ASN A 113 21.21 -25.72 -2.04
CA ASN A 113 20.97 -26.21 -3.41
C ASN A 113 21.13 -25.10 -4.45
N GLN A 114 21.56 -25.50 -5.64
CA GLN A 114 21.98 -24.63 -6.72
C GLN A 114 21.17 -24.93 -7.97
N TYR A 115 20.66 -23.87 -8.60
CA TYR A 115 19.76 -23.96 -9.74
C TYR A 115 20.30 -23.10 -10.88
N PRO A 116 20.60 -23.69 -12.06
CA PRO A 116 20.96 -22.91 -13.23
C PRO A 116 19.82 -21.95 -13.60
N ILE A 117 20.14 -20.67 -13.80
CA ILE A 117 19.15 -19.62 -14.08
C ILE A 117 18.37 -19.92 -15.36
N GLU A 118 19.02 -20.48 -16.38
CA GLU A 118 18.39 -20.90 -17.64
C GLU A 118 17.24 -21.91 -17.46
N ASN A 119 17.24 -22.66 -16.35
CA ASN A 119 16.26 -23.70 -16.05
C ASN A 119 15.12 -23.25 -15.12
N LEU A 120 15.18 -22.01 -14.62
CA LEU A 120 14.11 -21.45 -13.79
C LEU A 120 12.79 -21.39 -14.60
N GLY A 121 11.72 -21.93 -14.02
CA GLY A 121 10.38 -22.00 -14.62
C GLY A 121 10.18 -23.06 -15.71
N SER A 122 11.24 -23.62 -16.29
CA SER A 122 11.14 -24.63 -17.35
C SER A 122 11.28 -26.07 -16.83
N GLN A 123 12.20 -26.33 -15.90
CA GLN A 123 12.40 -27.68 -15.33
C GLN A 123 11.94 -27.78 -13.86
N GLY A 124 11.82 -26.64 -13.17
CA GLY A 124 11.40 -26.56 -11.77
C GLY A 124 10.33 -25.51 -11.59
N GLN A 125 9.06 -25.94 -11.60
CA GLN A 125 7.90 -25.06 -11.33
C GLN A 125 7.39 -25.17 -9.89
N GLY A 126 8.20 -25.70 -8.96
CA GLY A 126 7.80 -25.92 -7.58
C GLY A 126 8.75 -26.86 -6.82
N GLY A 127 8.33 -27.30 -5.63
CA GLY A 127 9.14 -28.12 -4.74
C GLY A 127 10.35 -27.38 -4.19
N CYS A 128 11.55 -27.91 -4.44
CA CYS A 128 12.79 -27.33 -3.91
C CYS A 128 13.35 -26.17 -4.77
N TRP A 129 12.89 -26.05 -6.02
CA TRP A 129 13.25 -24.94 -6.90
C TRP A 129 12.61 -23.62 -6.45
N PRO A 130 13.17 -22.46 -6.81
CA PRO A 130 12.46 -21.18 -6.68
C PRO A 130 11.05 -21.30 -7.27
N GLY A 131 10.05 -20.84 -6.53
CA GLY A 131 8.65 -20.94 -6.96
C GLY A 131 8.44 -20.19 -8.27
N TYR A 132 7.84 -20.85 -9.27
CA TYR A 132 7.65 -20.23 -10.58
C TYR A 132 6.63 -19.09 -10.48
N LEU A 133 6.97 -17.94 -11.07
CA LEU A 133 6.09 -16.77 -11.14
C LEU A 133 5.87 -16.43 -12.62
N PRO A 134 4.68 -16.67 -13.19
CA PRO A 134 4.41 -16.35 -14.59
C PRO A 134 4.57 -14.86 -14.90
N HIS A 135 5.11 -14.55 -16.08
CA HIS A 135 5.16 -13.19 -16.61
C HIS A 135 4.76 -13.19 -18.10
N THR A 136 4.40 -12.02 -18.60
CA THR A 136 4.31 -11.76 -20.04
C THR A 136 5.21 -10.59 -20.40
N ILE A 137 5.62 -10.49 -21.67
CA ILE A 137 6.33 -9.32 -22.19
C ILE A 137 5.34 -8.57 -23.08
N ASN A 138 5.12 -7.29 -22.78
CA ASN A 138 4.29 -6.41 -23.59
C ASN A 138 5.11 -5.15 -23.91
N ALA A 139 5.41 -4.96 -25.20
CA ALA A 139 6.35 -3.95 -25.67
C ALA A 139 7.68 -4.07 -24.89
N ASP A 140 8.06 -3.02 -24.16
CA ASP A 140 9.32 -2.93 -23.41
C ASP A 140 9.15 -3.23 -21.90
N GLU A 141 8.01 -3.83 -21.50
CA GLU A 141 7.70 -4.13 -20.10
C GLU A 141 7.49 -5.63 -19.87
N ILE A 142 8.03 -6.11 -18.75
CA ILE A 142 7.70 -7.39 -18.14
C ILE A 142 6.50 -7.15 -17.23
N VAL A 143 5.40 -7.84 -17.52
CA VAL A 143 4.14 -7.72 -16.79
C VAL A 143 3.92 -8.97 -15.95
N ILE A 144 3.79 -8.78 -14.64
CA ILE A 144 3.45 -9.83 -13.68
C ILE A 144 2.10 -9.48 -13.07
N GLN A 145 1.12 -10.36 -13.25
CA GLN A 145 -0.23 -10.17 -12.74
C GLN A 145 -0.21 -10.18 -11.20
N ASN A 146 -0.88 -9.23 -10.56
CA ASN A 146 -0.96 -9.20 -9.09
C ASN A 146 -1.57 -10.50 -8.55
N SER A 147 -2.56 -11.06 -9.25
CA SER A 147 -3.19 -12.33 -8.90
C SER A 147 -2.21 -13.52 -8.92
N GLU A 148 -1.20 -13.52 -9.79
CA GLU A 148 -0.17 -14.56 -9.81
C GLU A 148 0.82 -14.40 -8.65
N ILE A 149 1.16 -13.15 -8.27
CA ILE A 149 1.99 -12.87 -7.08
C ILE A 149 1.25 -13.35 -5.82
N GLU A 150 -0.03 -13.00 -5.70
CA GLU A 150 -0.87 -13.34 -4.54
C GLU A 150 -1.13 -14.84 -4.40
N LYS A 151 -1.20 -15.59 -5.51
CA LYS A 151 -1.25 -17.07 -5.45
C LYS A 151 -0.02 -17.67 -4.76
N GLY A 152 1.14 -17.03 -4.85
CA GLY A 152 2.37 -17.44 -4.16
C GLY A 152 2.46 -17.01 -2.70
N ALA A 153 1.47 -16.27 -2.17
CA ALA A 153 1.51 -15.73 -0.81
C ALA A 153 1.67 -16.80 0.28
N TYR A 154 1.31 -18.06 0.02
CA TYR A 154 1.51 -19.15 0.99
C TYR A 154 2.99 -19.44 1.30
N LEU A 155 3.91 -19.04 0.41
CA LEU A 155 5.35 -19.19 0.58
C LEU A 155 5.97 -18.15 1.52
N PHE A 156 5.22 -17.17 2.00
CA PHE A 156 5.77 -16.07 2.81
C PHE A 156 5.13 -16.05 4.19
N PRO A 157 5.89 -15.77 5.26
CA PRO A 157 5.31 -15.69 6.59
C PRO A 157 4.33 -14.51 6.70
N PRO A 158 3.22 -14.64 7.44
CA PRO A 158 2.39 -13.51 7.81
C PRO A 158 3.12 -12.62 8.81
N GLU A 159 3.03 -11.31 8.62
CA GLU A 159 3.55 -10.29 9.52
C GLU A 159 2.41 -9.49 10.13
N PRO A 160 2.54 -9.05 11.40
CA PRO A 160 1.63 -8.07 11.97
C PRO A 160 1.60 -6.81 11.09
N TYR A 161 0.40 -6.39 10.72
CA TYR A 161 0.16 -5.17 9.96
C TYR A 161 -1.01 -4.45 10.58
N SER A 162 -0.76 -3.47 11.41
CA SER A 162 -1.78 -2.45 11.65
C SER A 162 -1.70 -1.45 10.49
N GLY A 163 -2.83 -1.12 9.86
CA GLY A 163 -2.93 0.11 9.05
C GLY A 163 -2.51 1.38 9.83
N VAL A 164 -2.32 1.26 11.15
CA VAL A 164 -1.44 2.09 11.97
C VAL A 164 0.02 1.69 11.68
N ASN A 165 0.56 2.17 10.56
CA ASN A 165 1.94 1.91 10.14
C ASN A 165 2.94 2.22 11.27
N ASP A 166 3.97 1.37 11.41
CA ASP A 166 5.23 1.56 12.13
C ASP A 166 5.27 2.85 12.98
N PRO A 167 4.98 2.78 14.30
CA PRO A 167 4.69 3.95 15.09
C PRO A 167 5.91 4.87 15.05
N LYS A 168 5.80 5.96 14.30
CA LYS A 168 6.88 6.93 14.19
C LYS A 168 6.85 7.73 15.49
N VAL A 169 7.96 7.69 16.21
CA VAL A 169 8.15 8.61 17.32
C VAL A 169 7.91 10.02 16.78
N LEU A 170 7.06 10.77 17.49
CA LEU A 170 6.73 12.14 17.12
C LEU A 170 8.04 12.94 16.93
N PRO A 171 8.27 13.57 15.76
CA PRO A 171 9.52 14.24 15.47
C PRO A 171 9.87 15.30 16.52
N SER A 172 11.16 15.59 16.73
CA SER A 172 11.62 16.59 17.70
C SER A 172 11.12 18.01 17.40
N SER A 173 10.72 18.29 16.15
CA SER A 173 10.08 19.54 15.74
C SER A 173 8.69 19.74 16.36
N PHE A 174 8.06 18.68 16.87
CA PHE A 174 6.85 18.75 17.67
C PHE A 174 7.24 18.84 19.15
N ILE A 175 6.86 19.94 19.77
CA ILE A 175 7.22 20.23 21.16
C ILE A 175 6.00 19.96 22.03
N ILE A 176 6.17 19.10 23.03
CA ILE A 176 5.16 18.86 24.06
C ILE A 176 5.69 19.44 25.37
N ASN A 177 4.90 20.33 25.97
CA ASN A 177 5.17 20.85 27.31
C ASN A 177 3.99 20.49 28.21
N VAL A 178 4.25 19.69 29.23
CA VAL A 178 3.26 19.34 30.26
C VAL A 178 3.49 20.25 31.45
N LYS A 179 2.43 20.95 31.88
CA LYS A 179 2.34 21.75 33.11
C LYS A 179 1.23 21.18 33.99
N ASP A 180 1.06 21.71 35.21
CA ASP A 180 0.17 21.16 36.25
C ASP A 180 -1.23 20.73 35.74
N ASN A 181 -1.88 21.57 34.92
CA ASN A 181 -3.24 21.34 34.42
C ASN A 181 -3.37 21.49 32.90
N GLU A 182 -2.25 21.68 32.19
CA GLU A 182 -2.23 22.01 30.78
C GLU A 182 -1.15 21.23 30.04
N LEU A 183 -1.53 20.63 28.91
CA LEU A 183 -0.58 20.11 27.93
C LEU A 183 -0.58 21.03 26.71
N LEU A 184 0.59 21.56 26.38
CA LEU A 184 0.80 22.38 25.19
C LEU A 184 1.52 21.57 24.12
N LEU A 185 0.91 21.47 22.94
CA LEU A 185 1.49 20.88 21.74
C LEU A 185 1.80 22.00 20.75
N LYS A 186 3.09 22.14 20.39
CA LYS A 186 3.53 23.00 19.29
C LYS A 186 3.94 22.17 18.09
N MET A 187 3.50 22.59 16.92
CA MET A 187 3.68 21.93 15.63
C MET A 187 4.40 22.88 14.67
N PRO A 188 5.28 22.36 13.80
CA PRO A 188 6.18 23.20 13.00
C PRO A 188 5.47 24.02 11.91
N VAL A 189 4.35 23.51 11.39
CA VAL A 189 3.58 24.13 10.30
C VAL A 189 2.09 23.88 10.49
N SER A 190 1.26 24.79 9.96
CA SER A 190 -0.19 24.61 9.89
C SER A 190 -0.54 23.51 8.89
N ALA A 191 -1.18 22.45 9.37
CA ALA A 191 -1.71 21.35 8.56
C ALA A 191 -2.84 20.68 9.33
N GLU A 192 -3.90 20.27 8.64
CA GLU A 192 -5.01 19.54 9.27
C GLU A 192 -4.52 18.20 9.82
N ARG A 193 -4.73 18.00 11.12
CA ARG A 193 -4.29 16.82 11.85
C ARG A 193 -5.37 16.37 12.79
N ASN A 194 -5.45 15.07 13.02
CA ASN A 194 -6.22 14.50 14.13
C ASN A 194 -5.25 14.19 15.28
N ILE A 195 -5.47 14.81 16.45
CA ILE A 195 -4.66 14.65 17.65
C ILE A 195 -5.50 13.97 18.72
N SER A 196 -5.05 12.84 19.23
CA SER A 196 -5.77 12.10 20.27
C SER A 196 -4.86 11.77 21.45
N ILE A 197 -5.41 11.79 22.67
CA ILE A 197 -4.73 11.44 23.92
C ILE A 197 -5.40 10.18 24.48
N PHE A 198 -4.58 9.20 24.85
CA PHE A 198 -5.01 7.90 25.36
C PHE A 198 -4.39 7.62 26.72
N ASP A 199 -5.11 6.85 27.55
CA ASP A 199 -4.49 6.12 28.65
C ASP A 199 -3.75 4.86 28.14
N LEU A 200 -3.05 4.17 29.04
CA LEU A 200 -2.33 2.93 28.71
C LEU A 200 -3.25 1.73 28.42
N ASN A 201 -4.55 1.85 28.69
CA ASN A 201 -5.55 0.83 28.35
C ASN A 201 -6.17 1.09 26.96
N GLY A 202 -5.77 2.15 26.28
CA GLY A 202 -6.27 2.53 24.95
C GLY A 202 -7.58 3.33 24.97
N HIS A 203 -8.03 3.83 26.12
CA HIS A 203 -9.20 4.69 26.19
C HIS A 203 -8.84 6.10 25.71
N ILE A 204 -9.60 6.63 24.74
CA ILE A 204 -9.49 8.01 24.26
C ILE A 204 -9.97 8.97 25.36
N LEU A 205 -9.06 9.80 25.86
CA LEU A 205 -9.33 10.83 26.88
C LEU A 205 -9.64 12.19 26.24
N ASN A 206 -9.04 12.47 25.09
CA ASN A 206 -9.29 13.67 24.30
C ASN A 206 -9.01 13.37 22.83
N SER A 207 -9.75 14.00 21.92
CA SER A 207 -9.51 13.93 20.49
C SER A 207 -9.94 15.24 19.83
N VAL A 208 -9.11 15.78 18.96
CA VAL A 208 -9.36 17.04 18.25
C VAL A 208 -8.78 17.01 16.85
N THR A 209 -9.54 17.50 15.88
CA THR A 209 -9.03 17.81 14.54
C THR A 209 -8.73 19.31 14.45
N SER A 210 -7.51 19.67 14.05
CA SER A 210 -7.11 21.08 13.95
C SER A 210 -5.99 21.27 12.95
N SER A 211 -5.94 22.47 12.34
CA SER A 211 -4.83 22.93 11.52
C SER A 211 -3.87 23.87 12.24
N SER A 212 -4.14 24.22 13.51
CA SER A 212 -3.33 25.15 14.30
C SER A 212 -1.88 24.68 14.47
N THR A 213 -0.95 25.61 14.64
CA THR A 213 0.44 25.31 15.06
C THR A 213 0.57 25.13 16.57
N ASP A 214 -0.40 25.62 17.34
CA ASP A 214 -0.39 25.54 18.80
C ASP A 214 -1.74 25.00 19.29
N LEU A 215 -1.70 23.98 20.12
CA LEU A 215 -2.87 23.40 20.78
C LEU A 215 -2.64 23.30 22.29
N SER A 216 -3.69 23.61 23.04
CA SER A 216 -3.72 23.45 24.48
C SER A 216 -4.80 22.44 24.86
N PHE A 217 -4.43 21.48 25.70
CA PHE A 217 -5.32 20.47 26.25
C PHE A 217 -5.41 20.66 27.75
N ASN A 218 -6.63 20.77 28.27
CA ASN A 218 -6.86 20.71 29.69
C ASN A 218 -6.65 19.28 30.19
N ILE A 219 -5.73 19.10 31.13
CA ILE A 219 -5.39 17.80 31.75
C ILE A 219 -5.66 17.79 33.26
N SER A 220 -6.44 18.74 33.77
CA SER A 220 -6.68 18.86 35.21
C SER A 220 -7.42 17.64 35.79
N SER A 221 -8.27 17.00 34.99
CA SER A 221 -9.02 15.79 35.36
C SER A 221 -8.20 14.50 35.26
N LEU A 222 -7.01 14.53 34.65
CA LEU A 222 -6.17 13.34 34.48
C LEU A 222 -5.36 13.05 35.76
N ALA A 223 -5.22 11.77 36.09
CA ALA A 223 -4.41 11.32 37.22
C ALA A 223 -2.90 11.47 36.92
N CYS A 224 -2.06 11.36 37.95
CA CYS A 224 -0.62 11.22 37.73
C CYS A 224 -0.33 9.90 37.01
N GLY A 225 0.53 9.92 36.00
CA GLY A 225 0.83 8.73 35.22
C GLY A 225 1.29 9.00 33.80
N VAL A 226 1.48 7.91 33.06
CA VAL A 226 1.95 7.94 31.68
C VAL A 226 0.78 7.84 30.72
N TYR A 227 0.82 8.65 29.67
CA TYR A 227 -0.21 8.78 28.65
C TYR A 227 0.42 8.75 27.26
N ILE A 228 -0.40 8.46 26.24
CA ILE A 228 0.04 8.41 24.84
C ILE A 228 -0.69 9.52 24.09
N MET A 229 0.05 10.34 23.35
CA MET A 229 -0.52 11.24 22.34
C MET A 229 -0.25 10.66 20.96
N THR A 230 -1.26 10.64 20.10
CA THR A 230 -1.12 10.39 18.67
C THR A 230 -1.35 11.67 17.88
N VAL A 231 -0.66 11.80 16.75
CA VAL A 231 -0.86 12.86 15.76
C VAL A 231 -0.95 12.19 14.39
N GLU A 232 -2.12 12.26 13.77
CA GLU A 232 -2.38 11.74 12.44
C GLU A 232 -2.33 12.89 11.43
N GLU A 233 -1.46 12.77 10.43
CA GLU A 233 -1.28 13.73 9.34
C GLU A 233 -1.22 12.97 8.02
N ALA A 234 -2.23 13.18 7.16
CA ALA A 234 -2.42 12.38 5.93
C ALA A 234 -2.42 10.86 6.25
N GLU A 235 -1.53 10.08 5.62
CA GLU A 235 -1.40 8.63 5.83
C GLU A 235 -0.40 8.24 6.95
N LYS A 236 0.10 9.22 7.71
CA LYS A 236 1.12 9.00 8.75
C LYS A 236 0.52 9.16 10.14
N VAL A 237 0.85 8.22 11.02
CA VAL A 237 0.53 8.29 12.46
C VAL A 237 1.82 8.42 13.25
N TYR A 238 1.91 9.47 14.05
CA TYR A 238 3.01 9.70 14.99
C TYR A 238 2.52 9.49 16.42
N PHE A 239 3.40 9.08 17.33
CA PHE A 239 3.06 8.97 18.75
C PHE A 239 4.15 9.54 19.66
N ARG A 240 3.76 10.02 20.84
CA ARG A 240 4.67 10.34 21.93
C ARG A 240 4.05 9.99 23.27
N MET A 241 4.81 9.31 24.11
CA MET A 241 4.45 9.12 25.51
C MET A 241 4.82 10.37 26.31
N PHE A 242 3.97 10.76 27.25
CA PHE A 242 4.24 11.85 28.19
C PHE A 242 3.79 11.47 29.60
N ASN A 243 4.40 12.08 30.60
CA ASN A 243 4.09 11.83 32.00
C ASN A 243 3.44 13.08 32.61
N ILE A 244 2.37 12.87 33.38
CA ILE A 244 1.78 13.87 34.27
C ILE A 244 2.28 13.56 35.68
N GLY A 245 3.21 14.39 36.17
CA GLY A 245 3.60 14.43 37.58
C GLY A 245 2.98 15.65 38.22
N LYS A 246 1.92 15.47 39.02
CA LYS A 246 1.36 16.51 39.89
C LYS A 246 2.00 16.41 41.27
#